data_AF-A0A9P1BM60-F1
#
_entry.id   AF-A0A9P1BM60-F1
#
_cell.length_a   1.000
_cell.length_b   1.000
_cell.length_c   1.000
_cell.angle_alpha   90.00
_cell.angle_beta   90.00
_cell.angle_gamma   90.00
#
_symmetry.space_group_name_H-M   'P 1'
#
loop_
_entity.id
_entity.type
_entity.pdbx_description
1 polymer ?
#
loop_
_entity_poly.entity_id
_entity_poly.type
_entity_poly.pdbx_seq_one_letter_code
_entity_poly.pdbx_strand_id
1 'polypeptide(L)'
;MAAGGVEYDEVKQTIFTAGAGNALQAAVASIVRMPLEEVPNFIEDAAGYEQACNTWLAKREQLLRKIPLEDDGRLPDKEMEQCVGKLCILRGVSPRGDHGHVVVARVTADGEFELLHDPFPEADPEGPMLRRPFAWAGVILPK
;
A
#
# COMPACT_ATOMS: atom_id res chain seq x y z
N MET A 1 15.72 11.11 -21.06
CA MET A 1 15.73 10.40 -19.77
C MET A 1 14.56 9.43 -19.82
N ALA A 2 14.82 8.14 -19.99
CA ALA A 2 13.76 7.15 -20.18
C ALA A 2 12.94 7.03 -18.89
N ALA A 3 11.62 7.20 -18.99
CA ALA A 3 10.68 6.79 -17.95
C ALA A 3 10.80 5.27 -17.82
N GLY A 4 11.56 4.80 -16.82
CA GLY A 4 11.62 3.39 -16.48
C GLY A 4 10.21 2.93 -16.12
N GLY A 5 9.67 2.03 -16.94
CA GLY A 5 8.37 1.41 -16.70
C GLY A 5 8.33 0.85 -15.28
N VAL A 6 7.30 1.19 -14.54
CA VAL A 6 7.24 0.85 -13.13
C VAL A 6 6.78 -0.59 -13.03
N GLU A 7 7.70 -1.47 -12.68
CA GLU A 7 7.39 -2.89 -12.52
C GLU A 7 6.75 -3.14 -11.15
N TYR A 8 5.42 -3.18 -11.12
CA TYR A 8 4.63 -3.86 -10.09
C TYR A 8 3.71 -4.87 -10.81
N ASP A 9 3.30 -5.92 -10.10
CA ASP A 9 2.34 -6.89 -10.63
C ASP A 9 0.96 -6.65 -10.01
N GLU A 10 -0.10 -6.58 -10.80
CA GLU A 10 -1.46 -6.38 -10.26
C GLU A 10 -1.96 -7.65 -9.56
N VAL A 11 -1.79 -7.74 -8.24
CA VAL A 11 -2.32 -8.84 -7.43
C VAL A 11 -3.63 -8.41 -6.79
N LYS A 12 -4.72 -9.16 -7.03
CA LYS A 12 -6.04 -8.91 -6.44
C LYS A 12 -6.22 -9.66 -5.14
N GLN A 13 -6.97 -9.06 -4.22
CA GLN A 13 -7.37 -9.70 -2.97
C GLN A 13 -8.40 -10.81 -3.24
N THR A 14 -8.44 -11.80 -2.37
CA THR A 14 -9.34 -12.97 -2.47
C THR A 14 -10.19 -13.16 -1.22
N ILE A 15 -9.88 -12.46 -0.12
CA ILE A 15 -10.58 -12.49 1.16
C ILE A 15 -11.15 -11.09 1.43
N PHE A 16 -12.48 -11.02 1.57
CA PHE A 16 -13.25 -9.76 1.64
C PHE A 16 -13.83 -9.48 3.04
N THR A 17 -13.58 -10.36 4.01
CA THR A 17 -14.13 -10.26 5.35
C THR A 17 -13.70 -8.97 6.04
N ALA A 18 -14.65 -8.19 6.56
CA ALA A 18 -14.35 -6.95 7.26
C ALA A 18 -13.41 -7.23 8.46
N GLY A 19 -12.30 -6.48 8.54
CA GLY A 19 -11.28 -6.64 9.59
C GLY A 19 -10.37 -7.87 9.45
N ALA A 20 -10.60 -8.74 8.46
CA ALA A 20 -9.78 -9.93 8.19
C ALA A 20 -9.46 -10.12 6.69
N GLY A 21 -9.81 -9.14 5.85
CA GLY A 21 -9.54 -9.16 4.42
C GLY A 21 -8.05 -9.07 4.11
N ASN A 22 -7.67 -9.48 2.90
CA ASN A 22 -6.27 -9.58 2.51
C ASN A 22 -5.80 -8.52 1.49
N ALA A 23 -6.42 -7.34 1.49
CA ALA A 23 -5.99 -6.18 0.69
C ALA A 23 -4.51 -5.85 0.90
N LEU A 24 -4.05 -5.88 2.16
CA LEU A 24 -2.66 -5.59 2.51
C LEU A 24 -1.69 -6.64 1.97
N GLN A 25 -2.05 -7.92 2.06
CA GLN A 25 -1.28 -9.03 1.47
C GLN A 25 -1.13 -8.81 -0.04
N ALA A 26 -2.22 -8.51 -0.72
CA ALA A 26 -2.25 -8.27 -2.17
C ALA A 26 -1.46 -7.02 -2.58
N ALA A 27 -1.53 -5.92 -1.82
CA ALA A 27 -0.73 -4.72 -2.07
C ALA A 27 0.77 -4.96 -1.89
N VAL A 28 1.17 -5.70 -0.84
CA VAL A 28 2.56 -6.12 -0.63
C VAL A 28 3.02 -7.03 -1.76
N ALA A 29 2.23 -8.05 -2.11
CA ALA A 29 2.48 -8.98 -3.20
C ALA A 29 2.69 -8.24 -4.54
N SER A 30 1.89 -7.20 -4.79
CA SER A 30 2.00 -6.37 -5.98
C SER A 30 3.34 -5.64 -6.08
N ILE A 31 3.77 -5.03 -4.97
CA ILE A 31 5.02 -4.24 -4.93
C ILE A 31 6.26 -5.14 -4.94
N VAL A 32 6.22 -6.27 -4.23
CA VAL A 32 7.35 -7.22 -4.16
C VAL A 32 7.36 -8.22 -5.32
N ARG A 33 6.37 -8.16 -6.22
CA ARG A 33 6.24 -8.99 -7.43
C ARG A 33 6.24 -10.48 -7.11
N MET A 34 5.38 -10.87 -6.17
CA MET A 34 5.21 -12.25 -5.73
C MET A 34 3.75 -12.70 -5.88
N PRO A 35 3.51 -14.00 -6.12
CA PRO A 35 2.15 -14.55 -6.04
C PRO A 35 1.53 -14.31 -4.67
N LEU A 36 0.20 -14.15 -4.62
CA LEU A 36 -0.54 -13.85 -3.39
C LEU A 36 -0.26 -14.89 -2.30
N GLU A 37 -0.24 -16.16 -2.68
CA GLU A 37 -0.01 -17.33 -1.83
C GLU A 37 1.39 -17.38 -1.18
N GLU A 38 2.37 -16.66 -1.72
CA GLU A 38 3.72 -16.59 -1.16
C GLU A 38 3.89 -15.44 -0.13
N VAL A 39 2.88 -14.57 -0.02
CA VAL A 39 2.84 -13.45 0.92
C VAL A 39 1.87 -13.78 2.06
N PRO A 40 2.22 -13.60 3.34
CA PRO A 40 1.30 -13.85 4.45
C PRO A 40 0.13 -12.87 4.50
N ASN A 41 -1.04 -13.32 4.97
CA ASN A 41 -2.10 -12.41 5.38
C ASN A 41 -1.74 -11.76 6.73
N PHE A 42 -1.07 -10.61 6.68
CA PHE A 42 -0.54 -9.95 7.89
C PHE A 42 -1.61 -9.48 8.89
N ILE A 43 -2.85 -9.29 8.46
CA ILE A 43 -3.94 -8.80 9.32
C ILE A 43 -4.34 -9.82 10.39
N GLU A 44 -4.08 -11.11 10.15
CA GLU A 44 -4.43 -12.19 11.08
C GLU A 44 -3.39 -12.39 12.20
N ASP A 45 -2.24 -11.70 12.12
CA ASP A 45 -1.16 -11.87 13.10
C ASP A 45 -1.48 -11.12 14.41
N ALA A 46 -1.46 -11.86 15.53
CA ALA A 46 -1.74 -11.34 16.86
C ALA A 46 -0.73 -10.29 17.34
N ALA A 47 0.50 -10.28 16.80
CA ALA A 47 1.51 -9.25 17.08
C ALA A 47 1.24 -7.93 16.35
N GLY A 48 0.27 -7.91 15.42
CA GLY A 48 -0.08 -6.77 14.58
C GLY A 48 0.59 -6.81 13.22
N TYR A 49 -0.16 -6.35 12.21
CA TYR A 49 0.21 -6.48 10.79
C TYR A 49 1.55 -5.86 10.43
N GLU A 50 1.93 -4.76 11.08
CA GLU A 50 3.16 -4.03 10.77
C GLU A 50 4.40 -4.82 11.20
N GLN A 51 4.37 -5.40 12.40
CA GLN A 51 5.43 -6.26 12.90
C GLN A 51 5.53 -7.56 12.08
N ALA A 52 4.39 -8.16 11.75
CA ALA A 52 4.33 -9.35 10.90
C ALA A 52 4.91 -9.09 9.50
N CYS A 53 4.53 -7.97 8.88
CA CYS A 53 5.04 -7.55 7.59
C CYS A 53 6.56 -7.32 7.63
N ASN A 54 7.05 -6.59 8.63
CA ASN A 54 8.49 -6.32 8.78
C ASN A 54 9.31 -7.58 9.09
N THR A 55 8.76 -8.53 9.85
CA THR A 55 9.42 -9.82 10.11
C THR A 55 9.54 -10.66 8.83
N TRP A 56 8.52 -10.63 7.97
CA TRP A 56 8.56 -11.31 6.69
C TRP A 56 9.48 -10.60 5.67
N LEU A 57 9.46 -9.27 5.61
CA LEU A 57 10.34 -8.46 4.75
C LEU A 57 11.81 -8.54 5.17
N ALA A 58 12.09 -8.68 6.47
CA ALA A 58 13.47 -8.79 6.97
C ALA A 58 14.21 -10.01 6.38
N LYS A 59 13.51 -11.09 6.03
CA LYS A 59 14.09 -12.26 5.35
C LYS A 59 14.56 -11.96 3.92
N ARG A 60 14.25 -10.77 3.41
CA ARG A 60 14.55 -10.26 2.06
C ARG A 60 15.43 -9.00 2.11
N GLU A 61 16.04 -8.70 3.25
CA GLU A 61 16.81 -7.45 3.45
C GLU A 61 15.96 -6.20 3.14
N GLN A 62 14.67 -6.23 3.50
CA GLN A 62 13.72 -5.14 3.29
C GLN A 62 12.98 -4.77 4.58
N LEU A 63 12.39 -3.57 4.59
CA LEU A 63 11.56 -3.05 5.67
C LEU A 63 10.39 -2.25 5.09
N LEU A 64 9.19 -2.45 5.65
CA LEU A 64 8.06 -1.54 5.50
C LEU A 64 8.21 -0.37 6.47
N ARG A 65 8.52 0.80 5.94
CA ARG A 65 8.45 2.06 6.69
C ARG A 65 7.04 2.64 6.57
N LYS A 66 6.31 2.63 7.67
CA LYS A 66 4.98 3.26 7.75
C LYS A 66 5.13 4.73 8.15
N ILE A 67 4.54 5.59 7.34
CA ILE A 67 4.63 7.04 7.44
C ILE A 67 3.21 7.57 7.66
N PRO A 68 2.91 8.15 8.84
CA PRO A 68 1.69 8.93 9.04
C PRO A 68 1.67 10.12 8.06
N LEU A 69 0.52 10.36 7.44
CA LEU A 69 0.33 11.51 6.55
C LEU A 69 -0.13 12.72 7.34
N GLU A 70 0.09 13.91 6.77
CA GLU A 70 -0.40 15.18 7.32
C GLU A 70 -1.94 15.24 7.24
N ASP A 71 -2.56 16.23 7.88
CA ASP A 71 -4.04 16.37 7.95
C ASP A 71 -4.72 16.48 6.57
N ASP A 72 -4.00 16.95 5.55
CA ASP A 72 -4.47 17.04 4.15
C ASP A 72 -4.24 15.74 3.34
N GLY A 73 -3.68 14.71 3.99
CA GLY A 73 -3.38 13.41 3.42
C GLY A 73 -2.14 13.39 2.54
N ARG A 74 -1.24 14.37 2.65
CA ARG A 74 0.04 14.40 1.93
C ARG A 74 1.19 13.80 2.73
N LEU A 75 2.24 13.42 2.02
CA LEU A 75 3.47 12.98 2.63
C LEU A 75 4.17 14.16 3.34
N PRO A 76 4.66 13.99 4.59
CA PRO A 76 5.43 15.03 5.27
C PRO A 76 6.70 15.43 4.50
N ASP A 77 7.04 16.72 4.45
CA ASP A 77 8.19 17.25 3.71
C ASP A 77 9.51 16.53 4.03
N LYS A 78 9.71 16.15 5.31
CA LYS A 78 10.91 15.44 5.78
C LYS A 78 11.09 14.04 5.17
N GLU A 79 10.02 13.45 4.64
CA GLU A 79 10.00 12.12 4.05
C GLU A 79 10.16 12.17 2.52
N MET A 80 10.00 13.34 1.92
CA MET A 80 9.97 13.54 0.47
C MET A 80 11.22 13.02 -0.23
N GLU A 81 12.41 13.40 0.25
CA GLU A 81 13.69 13.00 -0.34
C GLU A 81 13.83 11.49 -0.49
N GLN A 82 13.29 10.73 0.45
CA GLN A 82 13.41 9.27 0.48
C GLN A 82 12.26 8.56 -0.24
N CYS A 83 11.14 9.24 -0.49
CA CYS A 83 9.92 8.57 -0.95
C CYS A 83 9.49 8.95 -2.36
N VAL A 84 9.84 10.13 -2.87
CA VAL A 84 9.42 10.60 -4.20
C VAL A 84 9.76 9.57 -5.29
N GLY A 85 8.77 9.28 -6.14
CA GLY A 85 8.85 8.32 -7.24
C GLY A 85 8.74 6.85 -6.84
N LYS A 86 8.83 6.51 -5.55
CA LYS A 86 8.71 5.13 -5.06
C LYS A 86 7.26 4.66 -5.04
N LEU A 87 7.08 3.35 -5.21
CA LEU A 87 5.83 2.67 -4.91
C LEU A 87 5.59 2.64 -3.41
N CYS A 88 4.32 2.79 -3.02
CA CYS A 88 3.89 2.71 -1.65
C CYS A 88 2.52 2.03 -1.53
N ILE A 89 2.28 1.46 -0.35
CA ILE A 89 0.96 1.03 0.10
C ILE A 89 0.30 2.26 0.70
N LEU A 90 -0.76 2.76 0.09
CA LEU A 90 -1.48 3.92 0.58
C LEU A 90 -2.76 3.47 1.29
N ARG A 91 -3.00 3.97 2.50
CA ARG A 91 -4.22 3.71 3.27
C ARG A 91 -5.14 4.91 3.32
N GLY A 92 -6.41 4.69 3.01
CA GLY A 92 -7.48 5.67 3.15
C GLY A 92 -8.78 5.03 3.60
N VAL A 93 -9.88 5.76 3.45
CA VAL A 93 -11.23 5.22 3.65
C VAL A 93 -11.72 4.65 2.32
N SER A 94 -12.29 3.45 2.34
CA SER A 94 -12.89 2.82 1.16
C SER A 94 -14.03 3.68 0.60
N PRO A 95 -14.20 3.81 -0.73
CA PRO A 95 -15.43 4.37 -1.31
C PRO A 95 -16.64 3.44 -1.08
N ARG A 96 -16.40 2.14 -0.88
CA ARG A 96 -17.41 1.07 -0.72
C ARG A 96 -18.00 0.97 0.70
N GLY A 97 -17.69 1.93 1.58
CA GLY A 97 -18.20 1.98 2.96
C GLY A 97 -17.22 2.61 3.95
N ASP A 98 -17.60 2.68 5.22
CA ASP A 98 -16.80 3.33 6.29
C ASP A 98 -15.78 2.38 6.93
N HIS A 99 -14.94 1.75 6.10
CA HIS A 99 -13.83 0.91 6.53
C HIS A 99 -12.51 1.35 5.88
N GLY A 100 -11.41 1.05 6.55
CA GLY A 100 -10.08 1.29 6.00
C GLY A 100 -9.80 0.40 4.80
N HIS A 101 -9.15 0.94 3.78
CA HIS A 101 -8.72 0.21 2.60
C HIS A 101 -7.30 0.61 2.21
N VAL A 102 -6.59 -0.28 1.52
CA VAL A 102 -5.24 -0.02 1.02
C VAL A 102 -5.14 -0.26 -0.47
N VAL A 103 -4.35 0.56 -1.13
CA VAL A 103 -4.08 0.51 -2.57
C VAL A 103 -2.60 0.64 -2.83
N VAL A 104 -2.15 0.26 -4.02
CA VAL A 104 -0.81 0.58 -4.49
C VAL A 104 -0.84 1.96 -5.12
N ALA A 105 0.09 2.81 -4.71
CA ALA A 105 0.25 4.16 -5.22
C ALA A 105 1.72 4.49 -5.46
N ARG A 106 1.98 5.65 -6.07
CA ARG A 106 3.31 6.25 -6.17
C ARG A 106 3.32 7.62 -5.54
N VAL A 107 4.38 7.91 -4.80
CA VAL A 107 4.62 9.26 -4.26
C VAL A 107 5.04 10.20 -5.39
N THR A 108 4.31 11.28 -5.59
CA THR A 108 4.62 12.30 -6.60
C THR A 108 5.60 13.34 -6.08
N ALA A 109 6.17 14.17 -6.97
CA ALA A 109 7.18 15.16 -6.60
C ALA A 109 6.69 16.27 -5.66
N ASP A 110 5.38 16.45 -5.54
CA ASP A 110 4.70 17.36 -4.63
C ASP A 110 4.16 16.68 -3.36
N GLY A 111 4.47 15.41 -3.11
CA GLY A 111 4.05 14.71 -1.89
C GLY A 111 2.59 14.25 -1.90
N GLU A 112 1.96 14.34 -3.06
CA GLU A 112 0.69 13.70 -3.39
C GLU A 112 0.92 12.23 -3.78
N PHE A 113 -0.16 11.55 -4.18
CA PHE A 113 -0.14 10.14 -4.54
C PHE A 113 -0.85 9.88 -5.87
N GLU A 114 -0.14 9.25 -6.81
CA GLU A 114 -0.71 8.66 -8.01
C GLU A 114 -1.25 7.27 -7.65
N LEU A 115 -2.58 7.07 -7.71
CA LEU A 115 -3.20 5.77 -7.41
C LEU A 115 -3.03 4.84 -8.61
N LEU A 116 -2.40 3.69 -8.41
CA LEU A 116 -2.01 2.79 -9.50
C LEU A 116 -2.88 1.54 -9.57
N HIS A 117 -3.11 0.90 -8.43
CA HIS A 117 -3.82 -0.39 -8.39
C HIS A 117 -4.61 -0.57 -7.10
N ASP A 118 -5.89 -0.87 -7.26
CA ASP A 118 -6.77 -1.30 -6.19
C ASP A 118 -6.74 -2.85 -6.13
N PRO A 119 -6.33 -3.45 -4.99
CA PRO A 119 -6.44 -4.89 -4.78
C PRO A 119 -7.88 -5.41 -4.84
N PHE A 120 -8.90 -4.57 -4.65
CA PHE A 120 -10.29 -4.94 -4.83
C PHE A 120 -10.57 -5.26 -6.32
N PRO A 121 -11.21 -6.40 -6.64
CA PRO A 121 -11.38 -6.87 -8.02
C PRO A 121 -12.41 -6.09 -8.83
N GLU A 122 -13.43 -5.52 -8.17
CA GLU A 122 -14.40 -4.67 -8.84
C GLU A 122 -13.87 -3.25 -8.89
N ALA A 123 -13.58 -2.78 -10.10
CA ALA A 123 -13.39 -1.35 -10.32
C ALA A 123 -14.69 -0.65 -9.93
N ASP A 124 -14.60 0.36 -9.04
CA ASP A 124 -15.71 1.28 -8.85
C ASP A 124 -15.84 2.07 -10.16
N PRO A 125 -16.95 1.94 -10.92
CA PRO A 125 -17.08 2.57 -12.23
C PRO A 125 -17.08 4.10 -12.16
N GLU A 126 -17.30 4.70 -10.99
CA GLU A 126 -17.41 6.15 -10.82
C GLU A 126 -16.64 6.70 -9.60
N GLY A 127 -16.02 5.84 -8.77
CA GLY A 127 -15.41 6.23 -7.49
C GLY A 127 -13.87 6.19 -7.45
N PRO A 128 -13.23 7.07 -6.66
CA PRO A 128 -11.80 7.00 -6.41
C PRO A 128 -11.47 5.74 -5.60
N MET A 129 -10.33 5.09 -5.85
CA MET A 129 -9.93 3.87 -5.11
C MET A 129 -9.88 4.07 -3.57
N LEU A 130 -9.69 5.31 -3.13
CA LEU A 130 -9.73 5.76 -1.75
C LEU A 130 -10.37 7.16 -1.62
N ARG A 131 -11.10 7.39 -0.53
CA ARG A 131 -11.54 8.73 -0.11
C ARG A 131 -10.42 9.44 0.66
N ARG A 132 -10.26 10.74 0.40
CA ARG A 132 -9.36 11.66 1.15
C ARG A 132 -10.01 12.12 2.47
N PRO A 133 -9.22 12.57 3.47
CA PRO A 133 -7.76 12.51 3.50
C PRO A 133 -7.25 11.07 3.67
N PHE A 134 -6.07 10.79 3.11
CA PHE A 134 -5.37 9.54 3.33
C PHE A 134 -4.74 9.55 4.73
N ALA A 135 -4.52 8.37 5.33
CA ALA A 135 -4.06 8.30 6.73
C ALA A 135 -2.60 7.91 6.89
N TRP A 136 -2.09 6.97 6.09
CA TRP A 136 -0.69 6.58 6.12
C TRP A 136 -0.24 6.04 4.76
N ALA A 137 1.06 6.16 4.48
CA ALA A 137 1.74 5.50 3.37
C ALA A 137 2.80 4.53 3.91
N GLY A 138 2.90 3.34 3.32
CA GLY A 138 3.88 2.32 3.64
C GLY A 138 4.85 2.15 2.48
N VAL A 139 6.11 2.54 2.65
CA VAL A 139 7.15 2.40 1.63
C VAL A 139 8.03 1.21 1.99
N ILE A 140 8.19 0.28 1.04
CA ILE A 140 9.13 -0.83 1.19
C ILE A 140 10.52 -0.35 0.77
N LEU A 141 11.45 -0.38 1.71
CA LEU A 141 12.83 0.09 1.53
C LEU A 141 13.80 -1.07 1.72
N PRO A 142 14.96 -1.06 1.05
CA PRO A 142 16.09 -1.90 1.45
C PRO A 142 16.47 -1.61 2.90
N LYS A 143 16.87 -2.66 3.62
CA LYS A 143 17.36 -2.58 4.99
C LYS A 143 18.83 -2.17 5.05
#